data_AF-A0A0D2RGI2-F1
#
_entry.id   AF-A0A0D2RGI2-F1
#
_cell.length_a   1.000
_cell.length_b   1.000
_cell.length_c   1.000
_cell.angle_alpha   90.00
_cell.angle_beta   90.00
_cell.angle_gamma   90.00
#
_symmetry.space_group_name_H-M   'P 1'
#
loop_
_entity.id
_entity.type
_entity.pdbx_description
1 polymer ?
#
loop_
_entity_poly.entity_id
_entity_poly.type
_entity_poly.pdbx_seq_one_letter_code
_entity_poly.pdbx_strand_id
1 'polypeptide(L)'
;MEFSQADFDRLLVAEHTRKTSEVNYAKDPLDAENLTKWGGALLELAQFQTVSDAKQMINDAISKLDEALMINPSKHETLWCMGNALSTTAFMTTDSDEAKVSFDKAAQFFQRAVDAAMSFIKSLWKLQLRLQSYIWTSKRLQLANRVWVGHLLLLQLQLLPRRRRAVI
;
A
#
# COMPACT_ATOMS: atom_id res chain seq x y z
N MET A 1 -16.20 -20.85 -26.17
CA MET A 1 -15.28 -19.75 -25.81
C MET A 1 -14.02 -19.99 -26.63
N GLU A 2 -13.66 -19.09 -27.55
CA GLU A 2 -12.36 -19.18 -28.23
C GLU A 2 -11.31 -18.62 -27.27
N PHE A 3 -10.31 -19.44 -26.93
CA PHE A 3 -9.17 -18.98 -26.16
C PHE A 3 -8.34 -18.01 -27.01
N SER A 4 -8.14 -16.80 -26.54
CA SER A 4 -7.23 -15.87 -27.18
C SER A 4 -5.77 -16.24 -26.85
N GLN A 5 -4.82 -15.81 -27.68
CA GLN A 5 -3.39 -15.95 -27.38
C GLN A 5 -3.04 -15.35 -26.00
N ALA A 6 -3.71 -14.25 -25.62
CA ALA A 6 -3.51 -13.59 -24.33
C ALA A 6 -3.97 -14.45 -23.14
N ASP A 7 -5.04 -15.23 -23.31
CA ASP A 7 -5.52 -16.14 -22.25
C ASP A 7 -4.55 -17.30 -22.05
N PHE A 8 -3.96 -17.81 -23.14
CA PHE A 8 -2.94 -18.84 -23.08
C PHE A 8 -1.66 -18.34 -22.40
N ASP A 9 -1.20 -17.13 -22.75
CA ASP A 9 -0.01 -16.53 -22.13
C ASP A 9 -0.25 -16.27 -20.62
N ARG A 10 -1.45 -15.81 -20.23
CA ARG A 10 -1.84 -15.66 -18.83
C ARG A 10 -1.81 -16.99 -18.07
N LEU A 11 -2.38 -18.04 -18.65
CA LEU A 11 -2.38 -19.38 -18.07
C LEU A 11 -0.94 -19.88 -17.84
N LEU A 12 -0.06 -19.70 -18.85
CA LEU A 12 1.32 -20.11 -18.77
C LEU A 12 2.07 -19.38 -17.65
N VAL A 13 1.86 -18.07 -17.53
CA VAL A 13 2.45 -17.26 -16.46
C VAL A 13 1.91 -17.69 -15.10
N ALA A 14 0.62 -17.98 -14.98
CA ALA A 14 0.02 -18.42 -13.73
C ALA A 14 0.57 -19.79 -13.30
N GLU A 15 0.69 -20.77 -14.20
CA GLU A 15 1.31 -22.07 -13.89
C GLU A 15 2.79 -21.93 -13.51
N HIS A 16 3.55 -21.12 -14.25
CA HIS A 16 4.95 -20.87 -13.92
C HIS A 16 5.08 -20.23 -12.53
N THR A 17 4.21 -19.27 -12.21
CA THR A 17 4.18 -18.60 -10.91
C THR A 17 3.84 -19.58 -9.80
N ARG A 18 2.82 -20.43 -9.98
CA ARG A 18 2.45 -21.48 -9.01
C ARG A 18 3.64 -22.39 -8.69
N LYS A 19 4.29 -22.94 -9.72
CA LYS A 19 5.46 -23.84 -9.56
C LYS A 19 6.64 -23.13 -8.88
N THR A 20 6.92 -21.90 -9.28
CA THR A 20 7.99 -21.10 -8.67
C THR A 20 7.67 -20.84 -7.19
N SER A 21 6.42 -20.52 -6.88
CA SER A 21 5.98 -20.29 -5.51
C SER A 21 6.02 -21.53 -4.64
N GLU A 22 5.72 -22.71 -5.18
CA GLU A 22 5.88 -24.00 -4.48
C GLU A 22 7.34 -24.26 -4.11
N VAL A 23 8.26 -24.04 -5.06
CA VAL A 23 9.71 -24.19 -4.82
C VAL A 23 10.20 -23.19 -3.77
N ASN A 24 9.72 -21.94 -3.83
CA ASN A 24 10.10 -20.91 -2.88
C ASN A 24 9.51 -21.19 -1.49
N TYR A 25 8.29 -21.70 -1.39
CA TYR A 25 7.67 -22.08 -0.13
C TYR A 25 8.44 -23.21 0.57
N ALA A 26 8.95 -24.17 -0.20
CA ALA A 26 9.81 -25.22 0.34
C ALA A 26 11.15 -24.69 0.91
N LYS A 27 11.61 -23.53 0.46
CA LYS A 27 12.83 -22.86 0.96
C LYS A 27 12.53 -21.95 2.15
N ASP A 28 11.46 -21.16 2.05
CA ASP A 28 11.02 -20.23 3.08
C ASP A 28 9.47 -20.20 3.15
N PRO A 29 8.88 -20.92 4.11
CA PRO A 29 7.43 -20.95 4.28
C PRO A 29 6.87 -19.68 4.95
N LEU A 30 7.73 -18.77 5.42
CA LEU A 30 7.33 -17.53 6.07
C LEU A 30 7.37 -16.32 5.12
N ASP A 31 7.58 -16.55 3.83
CA ASP A 31 7.51 -15.50 2.82
C ASP A 31 6.05 -15.18 2.43
N ALA A 32 5.49 -14.16 3.08
CA ALA A 32 4.14 -13.65 2.80
C ALA A 32 3.97 -13.16 1.35
N GLU A 33 5.01 -12.63 0.71
CA GLU A 33 4.93 -12.16 -0.67
C GLU A 33 4.81 -13.33 -1.63
N ASN A 34 5.62 -14.38 -1.42
CA ASN A 34 5.53 -15.60 -2.20
C ASN A 34 4.17 -16.29 -2.03
N LEU A 35 3.67 -16.40 -0.79
CA LEU A 35 2.33 -16.95 -0.51
C LEU A 35 1.22 -16.15 -1.19
N THR A 36 1.34 -14.82 -1.23
CA THR A 36 0.39 -13.95 -1.93
C THR A 36 0.40 -14.20 -3.44
N LYS A 37 1.59 -14.33 -4.05
CA LYS A 37 1.73 -14.67 -5.48
C LYS A 37 1.17 -16.06 -5.77
N TRP A 38 1.36 -17.01 -4.87
CA TRP A 38 0.81 -18.36 -5.00
C TRP A 38 -0.72 -18.34 -5.00
N GLY A 39 -1.34 -17.68 -4.02
CA GLY A 39 -2.79 -17.54 -3.95
C GLY A 39 -3.36 -16.85 -5.19
N GLY A 40 -2.72 -15.76 -5.66
CA GLY A 40 -3.12 -15.07 -6.89
C GLY A 40 -3.05 -15.96 -8.13
N ALA A 41 -1.96 -16.72 -8.30
CA ALA A 41 -1.80 -17.65 -9.41
C ALA A 41 -2.86 -18.77 -9.40
N LEU A 42 -3.21 -19.30 -8.22
CA LEU A 42 -4.26 -20.30 -8.09
C LEU A 42 -5.64 -19.75 -8.48
N LEU A 43 -5.95 -18.50 -8.12
CA LEU A 43 -7.20 -17.83 -8.52
C LEU A 43 -7.28 -17.61 -10.04
N GLU A 44 -6.17 -17.25 -10.68
CA GLU A 44 -6.10 -17.13 -12.14
C GLU A 44 -6.33 -18.48 -12.82
N LEU A 45 -5.67 -19.53 -12.34
CA LEU A 45 -5.83 -20.89 -12.88
C LEU A 45 -7.26 -21.43 -12.68
N ALA A 46 -7.89 -21.13 -11.54
CA ALA A 46 -9.24 -21.57 -11.24
C ALA A 46 -10.28 -21.11 -12.27
N GLN A 47 -10.09 -19.95 -12.92
CA GLN A 47 -11.00 -19.43 -13.93
C GLN A 47 -11.09 -20.30 -15.19
N PHE A 48 -10.04 -21.09 -15.48
CA PHE A 48 -9.94 -21.91 -16.68
C PHE A 48 -10.28 -23.39 -16.42
N GLN A 49 -10.53 -23.76 -15.16
CA GLN A 49 -10.78 -25.14 -14.77
C GLN A 49 -12.28 -25.45 -14.67
N THR A 50 -12.61 -26.73 -14.47
CA THR A 50 -13.97 -27.15 -14.19
C THR A 50 -14.46 -26.55 -12.87
N VAL A 51 -15.78 -26.41 -12.69
CA VAL A 51 -16.37 -25.83 -11.47
C VAL A 51 -15.90 -26.57 -10.19
N SER A 52 -15.69 -27.88 -10.27
CA SER A 52 -15.20 -28.67 -9.12
C SER A 52 -13.75 -28.34 -8.79
N ASP A 53 -12.87 -28.39 -9.79
CA ASP A 53 -11.44 -28.14 -9.61
C ASP A 53 -11.19 -26.68 -9.22
N ALA A 54 -11.91 -25.75 -9.85
CA ALA A 54 -11.86 -24.34 -9.54
C ALA A 54 -12.23 -24.05 -8.07
N LYS A 55 -13.27 -24.71 -7.53
CA LYS A 55 -13.60 -24.60 -6.09
C LYS A 55 -12.47 -25.08 -5.20
N GLN A 56 -11.83 -26.20 -5.55
CA GLN A 56 -10.69 -26.70 -4.79
C GLN A 56 -9.51 -25.73 -4.85
N MET A 57 -9.16 -25.24 -6.03
CA MET A 57 -8.06 -24.27 -6.22
C MET A 57 -8.30 -22.95 -5.48
N ILE A 58 -9.55 -22.48 -5.44
CA ILE A 58 -9.92 -21.27 -4.68
C ILE A 58 -9.77 -21.52 -3.17
N ASN A 59 -10.18 -22.68 -2.66
CA ASN A 59 -9.99 -23.02 -1.25
C ASN A 59 -8.50 -23.12 -0.89
N ASP A 60 -7.69 -23.72 -1.76
CA ASP A 60 -6.24 -23.76 -1.59
C ASP A 60 -5.63 -22.36 -1.61
N ALA A 61 -6.11 -21.48 -2.51
CA ALA A 61 -5.70 -20.08 -2.57
C ALA A 61 -6.03 -19.34 -1.27
N ILE A 62 -7.24 -19.51 -0.73
CA ILE A 62 -7.67 -18.90 0.53
C ILE A 62 -6.75 -19.36 1.67
N SER A 63 -6.45 -20.65 1.76
CA SER A 63 -5.54 -21.20 2.77
C SER A 63 -4.15 -20.55 2.70
N LYS A 64 -3.58 -20.39 1.50
CA LYS A 64 -2.27 -19.72 1.32
C LYS A 64 -2.31 -18.22 1.60
N LEU A 65 -3.41 -17.56 1.28
CA LEU A 65 -3.59 -16.14 1.60
C LEU A 65 -3.80 -15.92 3.10
N ASP A 66 -4.46 -16.85 3.81
CA ASP A 66 -4.57 -16.81 5.27
C ASP A 66 -3.20 -17.00 5.94
N GLU A 67 -2.38 -17.95 5.46
CA GLU A 67 -0.99 -18.09 5.91
C GLU A 67 -0.21 -16.77 5.71
N ALA A 68 -0.36 -16.12 4.56
CA ALA A 68 0.27 -14.81 4.28
C ALA A 68 -0.23 -13.69 5.21
N LEU A 69 -1.53 -13.65 5.54
CA LEU A 69 -2.09 -12.67 6.46
C LEU A 69 -1.67 -12.91 7.91
N MET A 70 -1.41 -14.16 8.31
CA MET A 70 -0.84 -14.47 9.63
C MET A 70 0.58 -13.93 9.78
N ILE A 71 1.35 -13.92 8.69
CA ILE A 71 2.71 -13.36 8.66
C ILE A 71 2.67 -11.82 8.57
N ASN A 72 1.86 -11.28 7.64
CA ASN A 72 1.70 -9.84 7.46
C ASN A 72 0.21 -9.45 7.30
N PRO A 73 -0.48 -9.09 8.40
CA PRO A 73 -1.91 -8.80 8.39
C PRO A 73 -2.28 -7.47 7.70
N SER A 74 -1.27 -6.64 7.38
CA SER A 74 -1.43 -5.32 6.78
C SER A 74 -1.03 -5.26 5.30
N LYS A 75 -0.65 -6.41 4.71
CA LYS A 75 -0.26 -6.47 3.31
C LYS A 75 -1.50 -6.28 2.42
N HIS A 76 -1.59 -5.10 1.82
CA HIS A 76 -2.74 -4.71 0.98
C HIS A 76 -2.98 -5.66 -0.20
N GLU A 77 -1.93 -6.18 -0.86
CA GLU A 77 -2.03 -7.15 -1.95
C GLU A 77 -2.72 -8.45 -1.50
N THR A 78 -2.33 -8.99 -0.34
CA THR A 78 -2.92 -10.22 0.21
C THR A 78 -4.39 -10.03 0.56
N LEU A 79 -4.73 -8.89 1.19
CA LEU A 79 -6.11 -8.53 1.50
C LEU A 79 -6.96 -8.40 0.22
N TRP A 80 -6.39 -7.81 -0.83
CA TRP A 80 -7.05 -7.70 -2.13
C TRP A 80 -7.29 -9.07 -2.78
N CYS A 81 -6.27 -9.93 -2.81
CA CYS A 81 -6.40 -11.29 -3.32
C CYS A 81 -7.43 -12.11 -2.52
N MET A 82 -7.51 -11.93 -1.20
CA MET A 82 -8.52 -12.58 -0.35
C MET A 82 -9.94 -12.13 -0.72
N GLY A 83 -10.15 -10.83 -0.93
CA GLY A 83 -11.43 -10.29 -1.39
C GLY A 83 -11.84 -10.87 -2.76
N ASN A 84 -10.88 -11.01 -3.68
CA ASN A 84 -11.13 -11.64 -4.98
C ASN A 84 -11.50 -13.12 -4.84
N ALA A 85 -10.77 -13.88 -4.00
CA ALA A 85 -11.07 -15.29 -3.75
C ALA A 85 -12.50 -15.49 -3.25
N LEU A 86 -12.91 -14.71 -2.23
CA LEU A 86 -14.25 -14.75 -1.66
C LEU A 86 -15.33 -14.35 -2.66
N SER A 87 -15.05 -13.36 -3.51
CA SER A 87 -15.96 -12.95 -4.58
C SER A 87 -16.15 -14.08 -5.59
N THR A 88 -15.06 -14.74 -6.01
CA THR A 88 -15.13 -15.91 -6.90
C THR A 88 -15.90 -17.05 -6.26
N THR A 89 -15.68 -17.36 -4.98
CA THR A 89 -16.48 -18.35 -4.23
C THR A 89 -17.96 -17.99 -4.22
N ALA A 90 -18.30 -16.71 -4.00
CA ALA A 90 -19.68 -16.23 -4.01
C ALA A 90 -20.35 -16.45 -5.38
N PHE A 91 -19.64 -16.19 -6.49
CA PHE A 91 -20.13 -16.45 -7.84
C PHE A 91 -20.39 -17.93 -8.12
N MET A 92 -19.64 -18.83 -7.48
CA MET A 92 -19.78 -20.28 -7.64
C MET A 92 -20.80 -20.91 -6.68
N THR A 93 -21.38 -20.11 -5.78
CA THR A 93 -22.36 -20.53 -4.79
C THR A 93 -23.76 -20.32 -5.36
N THR A 94 -24.60 -21.35 -5.30
CA THR A 94 -25.98 -21.29 -5.82
C THR A 94 -26.96 -20.65 -4.85
N ASP A 95 -26.63 -20.66 -3.55
CA ASP A 95 -27.42 -19.99 -2.52
C ASP A 95 -27.14 -18.49 -2.51
N SER A 96 -28.20 -17.69 -2.72
CA SER A 96 -28.10 -16.24 -2.75
C SER A 96 -27.71 -15.64 -1.40
N ASP A 97 -28.11 -16.24 -0.28
CA ASP A 97 -27.84 -15.67 1.03
C ASP A 97 -26.39 -15.97 1.47
N GLU A 98 -25.88 -17.17 1.17
CA GLU A 98 -24.46 -17.49 1.36
C GLU A 98 -23.54 -16.63 0.46
N ALA A 99 -23.98 -16.38 -0.79
CA ALA A 99 -23.26 -15.52 -1.72
C ALA A 99 -23.18 -14.07 -1.20
N LYS A 100 -24.29 -13.51 -0.67
CA LYS A 100 -24.29 -12.16 -0.06
C LYS A 100 -23.30 -12.08 1.10
N VAL A 101 -23.31 -13.04 2.02
CA VAL A 101 -22.37 -13.08 3.15
C VAL A 101 -20.92 -13.10 2.66
N SER A 102 -20.65 -13.84 1.60
CA SER A 102 -19.31 -13.92 1.00
C SER A 102 -18.90 -12.59 0.34
N PHE A 103 -19.82 -11.92 -0.36
CA PHE A 103 -19.58 -10.57 -0.92
C PHE A 103 -19.37 -9.52 0.17
N ASP A 104 -20.14 -9.57 1.26
CA ASP A 104 -19.98 -8.64 2.39
C ASP A 104 -18.62 -8.81 3.06
N LYS A 105 -18.14 -10.06 3.21
CA LYS A 105 -16.78 -10.33 3.68
C LYS A 105 -15.73 -9.82 2.68
N ALA A 106 -15.92 -10.07 1.39
CA ALA A 106 -15.01 -9.56 0.36
C ALA A 106 -14.90 -8.02 0.41
N ALA A 107 -16.02 -7.32 0.54
CA ALA A 107 -16.06 -5.87 0.69
C ALA A 107 -15.27 -5.38 1.91
N GLN A 108 -15.37 -6.08 3.05
CA GLN A 108 -14.56 -5.77 4.24
C GLN A 108 -13.06 -5.94 3.98
N PHE A 109 -12.65 -7.00 3.27
CA PHE A 109 -11.25 -7.21 2.89
C PHE A 109 -10.73 -6.13 1.93
N PHE A 110 -11.52 -5.73 0.93
CA PHE A 110 -11.17 -4.62 0.04
C PHE A 110 -11.04 -3.30 0.80
N GLN A 111 -11.96 -3.01 1.71
CA GLN A 111 -11.87 -1.80 2.55
C GLN A 111 -10.59 -1.80 3.39
N ARG A 112 -10.25 -2.93 4.02
CA ARG A 112 -8.98 -3.08 4.76
C ARG A 112 -7.75 -2.91 3.86
N ALA A 113 -7.79 -3.41 2.63
CA ALA A 113 -6.70 -3.24 1.66
C ALA A 113 -6.49 -1.76 1.32
N VAL A 114 -7.59 -1.04 1.06
CA VAL A 114 -7.57 0.41 0.80
C VAL A 114 -7.06 1.17 2.02
N ASP A 115 -7.54 0.84 3.22
CA ASP A 115 -7.12 1.50 4.45
C ASP A 115 -5.63 1.27 4.74
N ALA A 116 -5.12 0.06 4.51
CA ALA A 116 -3.71 -0.26 4.62
C ALA A 116 -2.86 0.59 3.65
N ALA A 117 -3.24 0.65 2.37
CA ALA A 117 -2.55 1.47 1.36
C ALA A 117 -2.65 2.98 1.67
N MET A 118 -3.82 3.45 2.06
CA MET A 118 -4.08 4.85 2.41
C MET A 118 -3.37 5.28 3.68
N SER A 119 -3.16 4.38 4.65
CA SER A 119 -2.44 4.70 5.88
C SER A 119 -1.00 5.14 5.58
N PHE A 120 -0.33 4.46 4.65
CA PHE A 120 1.01 4.81 4.18
C PHE A 120 1.01 6.20 3.54
N ILE A 121 0.10 6.46 2.60
CA ILE A 121 -0.02 7.76 1.91
C ILE A 121 -0.36 8.89 2.91
N LYS A 122 -1.31 8.66 3.84
CA LYS A 122 -1.68 9.61 4.89
C LYS A 122 -0.47 9.94 5.78
N SER A 123 0.37 8.96 6.11
CA SER A 123 1.58 9.17 6.90
C SER A 123 2.61 10.05 6.18
N LEU A 124 2.83 9.83 4.89
CA LEU A 124 3.73 10.62 4.06
C LEU A 124 3.24 12.07 3.94
N TRP A 125 1.96 12.27 3.68
CA TRP A 125 1.35 13.60 3.65
C TRP A 125 1.51 14.34 4.98
N LYS A 126 1.26 13.65 6.11
CA LYS A 126 1.43 14.22 7.45
C LYS A 126 2.88 14.61 7.74
N LEU A 127 3.84 13.78 7.32
CA LEU A 127 5.27 14.08 7.42
C LEU A 127 5.64 15.31 6.58
N GLN A 128 5.13 15.39 5.35
CA GLN A 128 5.36 16.53 4.46
C GLN A 128 4.80 17.84 5.02
N LEU A 129 3.59 17.82 5.59
CA LEU A 129 3.00 18.96 6.29
C LEU A 129 3.83 19.40 7.50
N ARG A 130 4.37 18.45 8.28
CA ARG A 130 5.28 18.76 9.41
C ARG A 130 6.58 19.41 8.92
N LEU A 131 7.18 18.89 7.83
CA LEU A 131 8.39 19.47 7.24
C LEU A 131 8.15 20.88 6.71
N GLN A 132 7.03 21.11 6.00
CA GLN A 132 6.62 22.43 5.53
C GLN A 132 6.48 23.42 6.69
N SER A 133 5.80 23.03 7.78
CA SER A 133 5.68 23.84 9.00
C SER A 133 7.04 24.16 9.62
N TYR A 134 7.94 23.18 9.72
CA TYR A 134 9.28 23.38 10.27
C TYR A 134 10.10 24.37 9.42
N ILE A 135 10.10 24.21 8.10
CA ILE A 135 10.78 25.13 7.17
C ILE A 135 10.21 26.55 7.30
N TRP A 136 8.89 26.69 7.40
CA TRP A 136 8.24 27.99 7.59
C TRP A 136 8.64 28.65 8.90
N THR A 137 8.58 27.93 10.03
CA THR A 137 9.01 28.46 11.34
C THR A 137 10.49 28.83 11.36
N SER A 138 11.36 28.03 10.75
CA SER A 138 12.79 28.30 10.63
C SER A 138 13.08 29.56 9.81
N LYS A 139 12.47 29.69 8.61
CA LYS A 139 12.60 30.91 7.78
C LYS A 139 12.05 32.14 8.50
N ARG A 140 10.93 32.02 9.21
CA ARG A 140 10.34 33.10 10.01
C ARG A 140 11.27 33.54 11.15
N LEU A 141 11.90 32.59 11.85
CA LEU A 141 12.86 32.87 12.91
C LEU A 141 14.12 33.57 12.37
N GLN A 142 14.64 33.11 11.22
CA GLN A 142 15.79 33.75 10.55
C GLN A 142 15.49 35.19 10.14
N LEU A 143 14.30 35.46 9.59
CA LEU A 143 13.87 36.82 9.23
C LEU A 143 13.73 37.71 10.47
N ALA A 144 13.08 37.23 11.53
CA ALA A 144 12.95 37.97 12.78
C ALA A 144 14.33 38.30 13.37
N ASN A 145 15.26 37.34 13.37
CA ASN A 145 16.62 37.55 13.86
C ASN A 145 17.37 38.60 13.01
N ARG A 146 17.24 38.57 11.68
CA ARG A 146 17.83 39.61 10.80
C ARG A 146 17.30 41.01 11.09
N VAL A 147 15.99 41.17 11.28
CA VAL A 147 15.38 42.46 11.61
C VAL A 147 15.87 42.95 12.96
N TRP A 148 15.94 42.06 13.95
CA TRP A 148 16.37 42.40 15.30
C TRP A 148 17.85 42.82 15.36
N VAL A 149 18.73 42.08 14.68
CA VAL A 149 20.15 42.43 14.51
C VAL A 149 20.30 43.77 13.78
N GLY A 150 19.50 44.02 12.74
CA GLY A 150 19.50 45.32 12.03
C GLY A 150 19.10 46.48 12.94
N HIS A 151 18.07 46.30 13.77
CA HIS A 151 17.62 47.31 14.73
C HIS A 151 18.67 47.59 15.81
N LEU A 152 19.33 46.55 16.33
CA LEU A 152 20.46 46.68 17.27
C LEU A 152 21.63 47.47 16.67
N LEU A 153 22.02 47.19 15.43
CA LEU A 153 23.09 47.90 14.74
C LEU A 153 22.75 49.39 14.53
N LEU A 154 21.48 49.71 14.19
CA LEU A 154 21.02 51.09 14.06
C LEU A 154 21.04 51.85 15.39
N LEU A 155 20.61 51.21 16.48
CA LEU A 155 20.70 51.77 17.83
C LEU A 155 22.16 52.06 18.23
N GLN A 156 23.08 51.14 17.94
CA GLN A 156 24.51 51.36 18.17
C GLN A 156 25.06 52.55 17.36
N LEU A 157 24.63 52.71 16.10
CA LEU A 157 25.04 53.84 15.25
C LEU A 157 24.48 55.19 15.75
N GLN A 158 23.29 55.21 16.33
CA GLN A 158 22.68 56.44 16.89
C GLN A 158 23.35 56.90 18.18
N LEU A 159 23.94 55.97 18.94
CA LEU A 159 24.69 56.25 20.16
C LEU A 159 26.14 56.68 19.88
N LEU A 160 26.61 56.62 18.64
CA LEU A 160 27.93 57.14 18.26
C LEU A 160 27.92 58.68 18.29
N PRO A 161 28.89 59.32 18.97
CA PRO A 161 28.97 60.77 19.03
C PRO A 161 29.18 61.35 17.63
N ARG A 162 28.24 62.18 17.16
CA ARG A 162 28.35 62.91 15.89
C ARG A 162 29.56 63.85 15.96
N ARG A 163 30.68 63.48 15.32
CA ARG A 163 31.79 64.42 15.06
C ARG A 163 31.24 65.57 14.22
N ARG A 164 31.03 66.73 14.84
CA ARG A 164 30.71 67.99 14.14
C ARG A 164 31.89 68.28 13.21
N ARG A 165 31.66 68.24 11.89
CA ARG A 165 32.62 68.78 10.93
C ARG A 165 32.59 70.30 11.09
N ALA A 166 33.69 70.86 11.59
CA ALA A 166 33.93 72.29 11.49
C ALA A 166 34.12 72.63 10.01
N VAL A 167 33.35 73.58 9.51
CA VAL A 167 33.52 74.18 8.17
C VAL A 167 34.53 75.32 8.34
N ILE A 168 35.62 75.27 7.58
CA ILE A 168 36.55 76.37 7.35
C ILE A 168 36.54 76.64 5.85
#